data_AF-A0A822B6B7-F1
#
_entry.id   AF-A0A822B6B7-F1
#
_cell.length_a   1.000
_cell.length_b   1.000
_cell.length_c   1.000
_cell.angle_alpha   90.00
_cell.angle_beta   90.00
_cell.angle_gamma   90.00
#
_symmetry.space_group_name_H-M   'P 1'
#
loop_
_entity.id
_entity.type
_entity.pdbx_description
1 polymer ?
#
loop_
_entity_poly.entity_id
_entity_poly.type
_entity_poly.pdbx_seq_one_letter_code
_entity_poly.pdbx_strand_id
1 'polypeptide(L)'
;FVEEVKRVLKPNIGVFAIWTYGMGQLDNPMADTIYREFDEKILFSYWNNKRWLGASYYQSLLPLLPYKSSLVEYTIEQTIETSIGQFIDFIETLSACQTFRIQEGEKTYQDLLATFRKKLIGVYIKYSNRHNDDETTDFNSIQLS
;
A
#
# COMPACT_ATOMS: atom_id res chain seq x y z
N PHE A 1 22.75 -7.03 -12.16
CA PHE A 1 21.35 -7.19 -12.62
C PHE A 1 21.16 -6.69 -14.05
N VAL A 2 21.33 -5.39 -14.35
CA VAL A 2 21.13 -4.85 -15.73
C VAL A 2 21.97 -5.59 -16.78
N GLU A 3 23.25 -5.86 -16.50
CA GLU A 3 24.10 -6.64 -17.43
C GLU A 3 23.60 -8.07 -17.63
N GLU A 4 22.98 -8.67 -16.62
CA GLU A 4 22.41 -10.01 -16.73
C GLU A 4 21.14 -10.00 -17.59
N VAL A 5 20.28 -8.97 -17.42
CA VAL A 5 19.13 -8.75 -18.30
C VAL A 5 19.60 -8.66 -19.74
N LYS A 6 20.63 -7.85 -20.05
CA LYS A 6 21.18 -7.75 -21.40
C LYS A 6 21.71 -9.07 -21.95
N ARG A 7 22.31 -9.91 -21.09
CA ARG A 7 22.88 -11.21 -21.49
C ARG A 7 21.80 -12.23 -21.86
N VAL A 8 20.67 -12.24 -21.15
CA VAL A 8 19.63 -13.27 -21.30
C VAL A 8 18.48 -12.87 -22.21
N LEU A 9 18.28 -11.56 -22.42
CA LEU A 9 17.18 -11.07 -23.23
C LEU A 9 17.39 -11.43 -24.71
N LYS A 10 16.39 -12.09 -25.31
CA LYS A 10 16.43 -12.37 -26.75
C LYS A 10 16.44 -11.05 -27.54
N PRO A 11 17.38 -10.86 -28.48
CA PRO A 11 17.43 -9.64 -29.28
C PRO A 11 16.09 -9.37 -29.98
N ASN A 12 15.66 -8.11 -29.98
CA ASN A 12 14.47 -7.58 -30.69
C ASN A 12 13.09 -8.10 -30.25
N ILE A 13 13.01 -9.16 -29.44
CA ILE A 13 11.73 -9.78 -29.04
C ILE A 13 11.56 -9.94 -27.53
N GLY A 14 12.65 -9.94 -26.76
CA GLY A 14 12.54 -10.04 -25.31
C GLY A 14 12.08 -8.72 -24.69
N VAL A 15 11.22 -8.81 -23.68
CA VAL A 15 10.74 -7.67 -22.91
C VAL A 15 11.27 -7.78 -21.49
N PHE A 16 11.86 -6.68 -21.01
CA PHE A 16 12.16 -6.51 -19.60
C PHE A 16 11.13 -5.58 -18.99
N ALA A 17 10.39 -6.07 -18.00
CA ALA A 17 9.40 -5.29 -17.27
C ALA A 17 9.81 -5.14 -15.80
N ILE A 18 9.81 -3.91 -15.32
CA ILE A 18 9.82 -3.58 -13.89
C ILE A 18 8.50 -2.91 -13.56
N TRP A 19 7.96 -3.25 -12.40
CA TRP A 19 6.69 -2.70 -11.96
C TRP A 19 6.68 -2.59 -10.44
N THR A 20 5.84 -1.69 -9.96
CA THR A 20 5.57 -1.45 -8.55
C THR A 20 4.12 -1.01 -8.42
N TYR A 21 3.63 -1.00 -7.20
CA TYR A 21 2.33 -0.44 -6.84
C TYR A 21 2.54 0.77 -5.93
N GLY A 22 1.59 1.71 -5.97
CA GLY A 22 1.51 2.82 -5.02
C GLY A 22 0.89 2.37 -3.71
N MET A 23 0.79 3.28 -2.73
CA MET A 23 0.17 2.98 -1.43
C MET A 23 -1.35 2.76 -1.49
N GLY A 24 -1.98 3.05 -2.62
CA GLY A 24 -3.43 3.07 -2.76
C GLY A 24 -4.06 4.30 -2.10
N GLN A 25 -5.37 4.43 -2.27
CA GLN A 25 -6.21 5.44 -1.62
C GLN A 25 -7.48 4.73 -1.15
N LEU A 26 -8.05 5.19 -0.04
CA LEU A 26 -9.35 4.72 0.42
C LEU A 26 -10.45 5.66 -0.09
N ASP A 27 -11.62 5.13 -0.44
CA ASP A 27 -12.81 5.90 -0.85
C ASP A 27 -13.21 7.00 0.14
N ASN A 28 -13.11 6.71 1.43
CA ASN A 28 -13.47 7.63 2.50
C ASN A 28 -12.29 8.56 2.83
N PRO A 29 -12.40 9.87 2.59
CA PRO A 29 -11.28 10.81 2.79
C PRO A 29 -10.77 10.87 4.23
N MET A 30 -11.64 10.61 5.23
CA MET A 30 -11.23 10.56 6.62
C MET A 30 -10.44 9.29 6.94
N ALA A 31 -10.86 8.15 6.38
CA ALA A 31 -10.13 6.89 6.52
C ALA A 31 -8.79 6.95 5.80
N ASP A 32 -8.77 7.50 4.59
CA ASP A 32 -7.56 7.71 3.79
C ASP A 32 -6.55 8.62 4.51
N THR A 33 -7.04 9.66 5.20
CA THR A 33 -6.19 10.50 6.07
C THR A 33 -5.60 9.70 7.25
N ILE A 34 -6.41 8.88 7.92
CA ILE A 34 -5.92 8.01 9.01
C ILE A 34 -4.86 7.03 8.49
N TYR A 35 -5.06 6.45 7.30
CA TYR A 35 -4.11 5.56 6.67
C TYR A 35 -2.79 6.26 6.31
N ARG A 36 -2.86 7.45 5.68
CA ARG A 36 -1.65 8.24 5.42
C ARG A 36 -0.90 8.62 6.68
N GLU A 37 -1.58 9.06 7.73
CA GLU A 37 -0.91 9.36 9.00
C GLU A 37 -0.23 8.14 9.62
N PHE A 38 -0.86 6.97 9.52
CA PHE A 38 -0.28 5.72 9.98
C PHE A 38 1.01 5.40 9.22
N ASP A 39 1.01 5.51 7.89
CA ASP A 39 2.20 5.26 7.09
C ASP A 39 3.30 6.32 7.29
N GLU A 40 2.96 7.60 7.13
CA GLU A 40 3.90 8.71 7.02
C GLU A 40 4.43 9.22 8.37
N LYS A 41 3.70 8.97 9.47
CA LYS A 41 4.12 9.44 10.81
C LYS A 41 4.57 8.29 11.70
N ILE A 42 3.87 7.16 11.66
CA ILE A 42 4.14 6.04 12.58
C ILE A 42 5.11 5.06 11.95
N LEU A 43 4.86 4.62 10.71
CA LEU A 43 5.69 3.62 10.04
C LEU A 43 6.92 4.19 9.33
N PHE A 44 7.00 5.51 9.13
CA PHE A 44 8.03 6.16 8.33
C PHE A 44 9.46 5.73 8.67
N SER A 45 9.82 5.72 9.96
CA SER A 45 11.16 5.34 10.42
C SER A 45 11.46 3.84 10.31
N TYR A 46 10.43 3.01 10.10
CA TYR A 46 10.52 1.56 10.03
C TYR A 46 10.57 1.05 8.59
N TRP A 47 10.33 1.92 7.61
CA TRP A 47 10.53 1.60 6.20
C TRP A 47 12.01 1.45 5.86
N ASN A 48 12.29 0.56 4.91
CA ASN A 48 13.62 0.46 4.34
C ASN A 48 14.01 1.79 3.68
N ASN A 49 15.26 2.23 3.88
CA ASN A 49 15.78 3.49 3.35
C ASN A 49 15.77 3.59 1.81
N LYS A 50 15.57 2.48 1.08
CA LYS A 50 15.43 2.44 -0.38
C LYS A 50 13.97 2.35 -0.85
N ARG A 51 12.98 2.36 0.05
CA ARG A 51 11.54 2.31 -0.31
C ARG A 51 11.14 3.41 -1.29
N TRP A 52 11.79 4.58 -1.20
CA TRP A 52 11.57 5.70 -2.11
C TRP A 52 11.70 5.30 -3.59
N LEU A 53 12.51 4.28 -3.93
CA LEU A 53 12.62 3.76 -5.29
C LEU A 53 11.28 3.24 -5.82
N GLY A 54 10.55 2.46 -5.02
CA GLY A 54 9.23 1.96 -5.38
C GLY A 54 8.17 3.06 -5.30
N ALA A 55 8.24 3.92 -4.28
CA ALA A 55 7.29 5.02 -4.10
C ALA A 55 7.37 6.06 -5.22
N SER A 56 8.55 6.27 -5.81
CA SER A 56 8.74 7.15 -6.97
C SER A 56 8.58 6.41 -8.30
N TYR A 57 7.90 5.26 -8.34
CA TYR A 57 7.70 4.45 -9.55
C TYR A 57 8.99 4.16 -10.34
N TYR A 58 10.10 3.95 -9.63
CA TYR A 58 11.45 3.75 -10.19
C TYR A 58 11.95 4.85 -11.14
N GLN A 59 11.38 6.06 -11.09
CA GLN A 59 11.73 7.17 -11.97
C GLN A 59 13.24 7.50 -11.95
N SER A 60 13.87 7.42 -10.77
CA SER A 60 15.31 7.63 -10.62
C SER A 60 16.18 6.55 -11.28
N LEU A 61 15.62 5.38 -11.58
CA LEU A 61 16.32 4.26 -12.21
C LEU A 61 16.21 4.27 -13.73
N LEU A 62 15.28 5.02 -14.33
CA LEU A 62 15.10 5.08 -15.79
C LEU A 62 16.40 5.38 -16.55
N PRO A 63 17.29 6.29 -16.09
CA PRO A 63 18.57 6.53 -16.76
C PRO A 63 19.53 5.34 -16.75
N LEU A 64 19.31 4.32 -15.91
CA LEU A 64 20.16 3.14 -15.77
C LEU A 64 19.59 1.93 -16.53
N LEU A 65 18.34 1.97 -16.97
CA LEU A 65 17.70 0.86 -17.66
C LEU A 65 18.26 0.66 -19.08
N PRO A 66 18.39 -0.60 -19.53
CA PRO A 66 18.78 -0.89 -20.90
C PRO A 66 17.64 -0.58 -21.87
N TYR A 67 17.95 -0.45 -23.17
CA TYR A 67 16.95 -0.32 -24.25
C TYR A 67 16.02 0.91 -24.15
N LYS A 68 16.56 2.07 -23.73
CA LYS A 68 15.80 3.33 -23.55
C LYS A 68 15.00 3.77 -24.77
N SER A 69 15.46 3.49 -25.98
CA SER A 69 14.77 3.85 -27.22
C SER A 69 13.43 3.13 -27.41
N SER A 70 13.19 2.06 -26.67
CA SER A 70 11.94 1.28 -26.70
C SER A 70 11.27 1.24 -25.32
N LEU A 71 11.59 2.18 -24.43
CA LEU A 71 10.95 2.30 -23.13
C LEU A 71 9.47 2.65 -23.31
N VAL A 72 8.60 1.90 -22.64
CA VAL A 72 7.17 2.20 -22.53
C VAL A 72 6.83 2.27 -21.05
N GLU A 73 6.24 3.39 -20.64
CA GLU A 73 5.67 3.56 -19.31
C GLU A 73 4.17 3.31 -19.38
N TYR A 74 3.66 2.52 -18.44
CA TYR A 74 2.25 2.17 -18.39
C TYR A 74 1.79 2.06 -16.94
N THR A 75 0.65 2.68 -16.65
CA THR A 75 0.02 2.64 -15.33
C THR A 75 -1.28 1.85 -15.43
N ILE A 76 -1.45 0.92 -14.49
CA ILE A 76 -2.70 0.18 -14.30
C ILE A 76 -3.32 0.68 -13.00
N GLU A 77 -4.53 1.18 -13.09
CA GLU A 77 -5.34 1.53 -11.93
C GLU A 77 -6.21 0.33 -11.54
N GLN A 78 -6.28 0.04 -10.25
CA GLN A 78 -7.07 -1.05 -9.71
C GLN A 78 -7.89 -0.53 -8.52
N THR A 79 -9.18 -0.80 -8.55
CA THR A 79 -10.10 -0.63 -7.42
C THR A 79 -10.47 -2.00 -6.90
N ILE A 80 -10.40 -2.18 -5.59
CA ILE A 80 -10.69 -3.46 -4.94
C ILE A 80 -11.69 -3.17 -3.82
N GLU A 81 -12.87 -3.76 -3.93
CA GLU A 81 -13.81 -3.81 -2.82
C GLU A 81 -13.31 -4.80 -1.76
N THR A 82 -13.19 -4.35 -0.52
CA THR A 82 -12.60 -5.17 0.55
C THR A 82 -13.17 -4.79 1.91
N SER A 83 -13.14 -5.70 2.88
CA SER A 83 -13.55 -5.36 4.25
C SER A 83 -12.44 -4.61 5.01
N ILE A 84 -12.81 -3.89 6.07
CA ILE A 84 -11.81 -3.32 7.01
C ILE A 84 -10.88 -4.42 7.55
N GLY A 85 -11.40 -5.61 7.85
CA GLY A 85 -10.59 -6.73 8.33
C GLY A 85 -9.50 -7.12 7.33
N GLN A 86 -9.88 -7.37 6.08
CA GLN A 86 -8.93 -7.72 5.01
C GLN A 86 -7.93 -6.59 4.71
N PHE A 87 -8.35 -5.33 4.81
CA PHE A 87 -7.44 -4.20 4.70
C PHE A 87 -6.41 -4.20 5.84
N ILE A 88 -6.83 -4.46 7.09
CA ILE A 88 -5.89 -4.61 8.20
C ILE A 88 -4.92 -5.77 7.94
N ASP A 89 -5.41 -6.93 7.50
CA ASP A 89 -4.56 -8.08 7.16
C ASP A 89 -3.51 -7.69 6.10
N PHE A 90 -3.89 -6.92 5.08
CA PHE A 90 -2.95 -6.37 4.09
C PHE A 90 -1.91 -5.44 4.75
N ILE A 91 -2.33 -4.52 5.61
CA ILE A 91 -1.43 -3.62 6.34
C ILE A 91 -0.42 -4.40 7.18
N GLU A 92 -0.83 -5.52 7.78
CA GLU A 92 0.08 -6.38 8.54
C GLU A 92 1.19 -6.97 7.66
N THR A 93 0.94 -7.21 6.37
CA THR A 93 1.98 -7.71 5.44
C THR A 93 3.07 -6.69 5.10
N LEU A 94 2.83 -5.40 5.39
CA LEU A 94 3.79 -4.34 5.07
C LEU A 94 5.10 -4.53 5.84
N SER A 95 6.23 -4.40 5.13
CA SER A 95 7.53 -4.63 5.75
C SER A 95 7.83 -3.68 6.91
N ALA A 96 7.32 -2.43 6.89
CA ALA A 96 7.47 -1.52 8.03
C ALA A 96 6.68 -1.96 9.26
N CYS A 97 5.51 -2.59 9.10
CA CYS A 97 4.79 -3.21 10.22
C CYS A 97 5.61 -4.33 10.85
N GLN A 98 6.24 -5.18 10.02
CA GLN A 98 7.11 -6.24 10.52
C GLN A 98 8.35 -5.68 11.23
N THR A 99 8.97 -4.65 10.67
CA THR A 99 10.10 -3.95 11.32
C THR A 99 9.68 -3.32 12.65
N PHE A 100 8.54 -2.61 12.69
CA PHE A 100 7.97 -2.03 13.91
C PHE A 100 7.75 -3.10 14.97
N ARG A 101 7.09 -4.20 14.60
CA ARG A 101 6.81 -5.34 15.48
C ARG A 101 8.08 -5.92 16.11
N ILE A 102 9.14 -6.05 15.32
CA ILE A 102 10.44 -6.57 15.79
C ILE A 102 11.12 -5.57 16.75
N GLN A 103 11.05 -4.27 16.46
CA GLN A 103 11.75 -3.24 17.24
C GLN A 103 11.03 -2.85 18.53
N GLU A 104 9.71 -2.69 18.48
CA GLU A 104 8.88 -2.20 19.58
C GLU A 104 8.18 -3.31 20.37
N GLY A 105 8.19 -4.54 19.84
CA GLY A 105 7.63 -5.74 20.45
C GLY A 105 6.15 -6.01 20.12
N GLU A 106 5.75 -7.27 20.28
CA GLU A 106 4.42 -7.78 19.91
C GLU A 106 3.28 -6.98 20.53
N LYS A 107 3.36 -6.72 21.84
CA LYS A 107 2.27 -6.06 22.55
C LYS A 107 2.02 -4.65 22.02
N THR A 108 3.09 -3.86 21.86
CA THR A 108 3.03 -2.50 21.31
C THR A 108 2.45 -2.49 19.90
N TYR A 109 2.87 -3.45 19.08
CA TYR A 109 2.35 -3.62 17.73
C TYR A 109 0.85 -3.94 17.71
N GLN A 110 0.38 -4.86 18.55
CA GLN A 110 -1.05 -5.19 18.65
C GLN A 110 -1.88 -4.00 19.16
N ASP A 111 -1.38 -3.25 20.14
CA ASP A 111 -2.04 -2.04 20.66
C ASP A 111 -2.15 -0.95 19.57
N LEU A 112 -1.10 -0.80 18.76
CA LEU A 112 -1.06 0.11 17.62
C LEU A 112 -2.11 -0.29 16.57
N LEU A 113 -2.14 -1.56 16.16
CA LEU A 113 -3.12 -2.06 15.17
C LEU A 113 -4.55 -1.96 15.69
N ALA A 114 -4.80 -2.29 16.96
CA ALA A 114 -6.12 -2.16 17.56
C ALA A 114 -6.60 -0.69 17.54
N THR A 115 -5.71 0.25 17.81
CA THR A 115 -5.99 1.68 17.74
C THR A 115 -6.29 2.12 16.30
N PHE A 116 -5.47 1.69 15.35
CA PHE A 116 -5.66 1.98 13.93
C PHE A 116 -7.00 1.44 13.41
N ARG A 117 -7.29 0.16 13.68
CA ARG A 117 -8.56 -0.50 13.35
C ARG A 117 -9.76 0.24 13.94
N LYS A 118 -9.71 0.61 15.22
CA LYS A 118 -10.79 1.35 15.89
C LYS A 118 -11.05 2.71 15.24
N LYS A 119 -9.99 3.42 14.82
CA LYS A 119 -10.12 4.70 14.10
C LYS A 119 -10.80 4.52 12.75
N LEU A 120 -10.40 3.52 11.97
CA LEU A 120 -11.01 3.21 10.66
C LEU A 120 -12.49 2.86 10.81
N ILE A 121 -12.82 1.93 11.71
CA ILE A 121 -14.23 1.56 11.99
C ILE A 121 -15.05 2.79 12.38
N GLY A 122 -14.50 3.63 13.26
CA GLY A 122 -15.18 4.83 13.72
C GLY A 122 -15.51 5.83 12.61
N VAL A 123 -14.68 5.96 11.58
CA VAL A 123 -14.96 6.86 10.45
C VAL A 123 -15.91 6.24 9.43
N TYR A 124 -15.81 4.94 9.15
CA TYR A 124 -16.73 4.28 8.22
C TYR A 124 -18.15 4.17 8.77
N ILE A 125 -18.34 3.91 10.06
CA ILE A 125 -19.68 3.94 10.69
C ILE A 125 -20.30 5.34 10.60
N LYS A 126 -19.53 6.38 10.94
CA LYS A 126 -20.02 7.77 10.87
C LYS A 126 -20.32 8.22 9.44
N TYR A 127 -19.58 7.70 8.46
CA TYR A 127 -19.78 7.99 7.05
C TYR A 127 -21.04 7.29 6.52
N SER A 128 -21.23 6.01 6.86
CA SER A 128 -22.44 5.23 6.54
C SER A 128 -23.70 5.86 7.15
N ASN A 129 -23.67 6.26 8.42
CA ASN A 129 -24.81 6.92 9.09
C ASN A 129 -25.13 8.33 8.55
N ARG A 130 -24.26 8.92 7.74
CA ARG A 130 -24.55 10.18 7.03
C ARG A 130 -25.15 9.93 5.65
N HIS A 131 -25.15 8.68 5.18
CA HIS A 131 -25.63 8.29 3.86
C HIS A 131 -26.80 7.31 3.90
N ASN A 132 -27.06 6.64 5.04
CA ASN A 132 -28.26 5.84 5.29
C ASN A 132 -28.81 6.11 6.71
N ASP A 133 -30.07 6.55 6.77
CA ASP A 133 -30.97 6.17 7.86
C ASP A 133 -31.32 4.68 7.64
N ASP A 134 -31.26 3.90 8.71
CA ASP A 134 -31.62 2.48 8.85
C ASP A 134 -30.57 1.35 8.65
N GLU A 135 -30.63 0.50 9.68
CA GLU A 135 -30.20 -0.90 9.83
C GLU A 135 -28.79 -1.26 10.35
N THR A 136 -28.85 -2.19 11.33
CA THR A 136 -27.81 -2.75 12.19
C THR A 136 -26.67 -3.39 11.41
N THR A 137 -25.44 -2.90 11.65
CA THR A 137 -24.24 -3.29 10.88
C THR A 137 -23.48 -4.45 11.54
N ASP A 138 -23.30 -5.54 10.80
CA ASP A 138 -22.28 -6.56 11.08
C ASP A 138 -20.89 -5.98 10.75
N PHE A 139 -20.00 -5.93 11.74
CA PHE A 139 -18.71 -5.25 11.65
C PHE A 139 -17.71 -5.95 10.73
N ASN A 140 -17.93 -7.22 10.38
CA ASN A 140 -17.07 -7.97 9.46
C ASN A 140 -17.43 -7.76 7.98
N SER A 141 -18.55 -7.08 7.67
CA SER A 141 -19.07 -6.91 6.31
C SER A 141 -19.02 -5.48 5.79
N ILE A 142 -18.39 -4.54 6.53
CA ILE A 142 -18.23 -3.15 6.07
C ILE A 142 -17.31 -3.14 4.86
N GLN A 143 -17.90 -2.97 3.67
CA GLN A 143 -17.26 -2.81 2.38
C GLN A 143 -16.54 -1.47 2.33
N LEU A 144 -15.28 -1.51 1.92
CA LEU A 144 -14.48 -0.38 1.45
C LEU A 144 -14.63 -0.40 -0.07
N SER A 145 -15.13 0.69 -0.67
CA SER A 145 -15.15 0.87 -2.13
C SER A 145 -13.94 1.65 -2.64
#